data_AF-A0A0Q8QW88-F1
#
_entry.id   AF-A0A0Q8QW88-F1
#
_cell.length_a   1.000
_cell.length_b   1.000
_cell.length_c   1.000
_cell.angle_alpha   90.00
_cell.angle_beta   90.00
_cell.angle_gamma   90.00
#
_symmetry.space_group_name_H-M   'P 1'
#
loop_
_entity.id
_entity.type
_entity.pdbx_description
1 polymer ?
#
loop_
_entity_poly.entity_id
_entity_poly.type
_entity_poly.pdbx_seq_one_letter_code
_entity_poly.pdbx_strand_id
1 'polypeptide(L)' 'MKVTEAMLDAALRKATEAGLFPRHCSSYEMQVNRDVMYGILSAAMREAAVDFIEGTLVESKATPLLSLVHSHYK' A
#
# COMPACT_ATOMS: atom_id res chain seq x y z
N MET A 1 5.31 -1.30 -15.29
CA MET A 1 5.06 -2.65 -14.74
C MET A 1 3.55 -2.79 -14.49
N LYS A 2 2.94 -3.97 -14.63
CA LYS A 2 1.47 -4.15 -14.49
C LYS A 2 1.15 -4.93 -13.20
N VAL A 3 0.08 -4.57 -12.48
CA VAL A 3 -0.43 -5.34 -11.35
C VAL A 3 -1.00 -6.66 -11.88
N THR A 4 -0.53 -7.79 -11.34
CA THR A 4 -1.04 -9.13 -11.68
C THR A 4 -2.07 -9.61 -10.66
N GLU A 5 -2.89 -10.58 -11.05
CA GLU A 5 -3.85 -11.22 -10.14
C GLU A 5 -3.17 -11.85 -8.92
N ALA A 6 -2.06 -12.56 -9.12
CA ALA A 6 -1.31 -13.17 -8.03
C ALA A 6 -0.76 -12.13 -7.03
N MET A 7 -0.35 -10.94 -7.51
CA MET A 7 0.07 -9.85 -6.62
C MET A 7 -1.11 -9.29 -5.83
N LEU A 8 -2.26 -9.13 -6.49
CA LEU A 8 -3.47 -8.61 -5.87
C LEU A 8 -3.99 -9.55 -4.77
N ASP A 9 -4.02 -10.86 -5.04
CA ASP A 9 -4.43 -11.88 -4.08
C ASP A 9 -3.47 -11.94 -2.87
N ALA A 10 -2.16 -11.89 -3.13
CA ALA A 10 -1.16 -11.86 -2.06
C ALA A 10 -1.30 -10.60 -1.19
N ALA A 11 -1.52 -9.44 -1.81
CA ALA A 11 -1.70 -8.17 -1.11
C ALA A 11 -3.00 -8.15 -0.30
N LEU A 12 -4.11 -8.63 -0.87
CA LEU A 12 -5.39 -8.79 -0.16
C LEU A 12 -5.25 -9.70 1.06
N ARG A 13 -4.60 -10.86 0.90
CA ARG A 13 -4.35 -11.78 2.01
C ARG A 13 -3.54 -11.09 3.11
N LYS A 14 -2.48 -10.37 2.76
CA LYS A 14 -1.65 -9.64 3.74
C LYS A 14 -2.40 -8.51 4.42
N ALA A 15 -3.22 -7.76 3.69
CA ALA A 15 -4.06 -6.72 4.25
C ALA A 15 -5.09 -7.30 5.24
N THR A 16 -5.70 -8.44 4.93
CA THR A 16 -6.60 -9.15 5.85
C THR A 16 -5.87 -9.68 7.09
N GLU A 17 -4.66 -10.24 6.93
CA GLU A 17 -3.81 -10.67 8.05
C GLU A 17 -3.45 -9.49 8.97
N ALA A 18 -3.20 -8.31 8.41
CA ALA A 18 -2.90 -7.07 9.12
C ALA A 18 -4.14 -6.37 9.70
N GLY A 19 -5.35 -6.85 9.43
CA GLY A 19 -6.60 -6.24 9.89
C GLY A 19 -7.05 -5.00 9.12
N LEU A 20 -6.45 -4.71 7.95
CA LEU A 20 -6.86 -3.63 7.06
C LEU A 20 -8.19 -3.97 6.35
N PHE A 21 -8.41 -5.25 6.05
CA PHE A 21 -9.68 -5.73 5.50
C PHE A 21 -10.35 -6.75 6.44
N PRO A 22 -11.69 -6.80 6.46
CA PRO A 22 -12.42 -7.79 7.22
C PRO A 22 -12.11 -9.22 6.73
N ARG A 23 -11.92 -10.15 7.66
CA ARG A 23 -11.79 -11.59 7.34
C ARG A 23 -13.05 -12.20 6.75
N HIS A 24 -14.21 -11.68 7.16
CA HIS A 24 -15.52 -12.07 6.67
C HIS A 24 -16.17 -10.83 6.08
N CYS A 25 -16.52 -10.90 4.81
CA CYS A 25 -17.19 -9.85 4.08
C CYS A 25 -18.13 -10.48 3.06
N SER A 26 -19.15 -9.74 2.65
CA SER A 26 -20.00 -10.10 1.52
C SER A 26 -19.22 -10.08 0.21
N SER A 27 -19.76 -10.71 -0.84
CA SER A 27 -19.13 -10.68 -2.17
C SER A 27 -18.99 -9.25 -2.72
N TYR A 28 -19.94 -8.37 -2.40
CA TYR A 28 -19.87 -6.96 -2.76
C TYR A 28 -18.70 -6.24 -2.07
N GLU A 29 -18.56 -6.41 -0.76
CA GLU A 29 -17.45 -5.82 0.00
C GLU A 29 -16.10 -6.38 -0.42
N MET A 30 -16.01 -7.68 -0.73
CA MET A 30 -14.78 -8.28 -1.27
C MET A 30 -14.38 -7.62 -2.60
N GLN A 31 -15.35 -7.36 -3.49
CA GLN A 31 -15.08 -6.66 -4.75
C GLN A 31 -14.55 -5.24 -4.49
N VAL A 32 -15.17 -4.50 -3.56
CA VAL A 32 -14.70 -3.16 -3.17
C VAL A 32 -13.27 -3.21 -2.62
N ASN A 33 -12.97 -4.15 -1.72
CA ASN A 33 -11.62 -4.31 -1.15
C ASN A 33 -10.59 -4.62 -2.24
N ARG A 34 -10.96 -5.43 -3.23
CA ARG A 34 -10.13 -5.76 -4.38
C ARG A 34 -9.86 -4.54 -5.26
N ASP A 35 -10.88 -3.74 -5.53
CA ASP A 35 -10.74 -2.50 -6.33
C ASP A 35 -9.85 -1.47 -5.61
N VAL A 36 -10.02 -1.33 -4.29
CA VAL A 36 -9.18 -0.47 -3.44
C VAL A 36 -7.72 -0.94 -3.48
N MET A 37 -7.47 -2.23 -3.26
CA MET A 37 -6.11 -2.78 -3.27
C MET A 37 -5.45 -2.64 -4.65
N TYR A 38 -6.20 -2.85 -5.73
CA TYR A 38 -5.73 -2.64 -7.09
C TYR A 38 -5.30 -1.18 -7.33
N GLY A 39 -6.10 -0.22 -6.85
CA GLY A 39 -5.77 1.21 -6.91
C GLY A 39 -4.48 1.56 -6.17
N ILE A 40 -4.33 1.06 -4.94
CA ILE A 40 -3.12 1.27 -4.11
C ILE A 40 -1.89 0.69 -4.80
N LEU A 41 -1.94 -0.56 -5.27
CA LEU A 41 -0.82 -1.19 -5.96
C LEU A 41 -0.47 -0.44 -7.26
N SER A 42 -1.48 -0.01 -8.02
CA SER A 42 -1.27 0.74 -9.26
C SER A 42 -0.60 2.09 -9.00
N ALA A 43 -1.00 2.80 -7.95
CA ALA A 43 -0.39 4.06 -7.53
C ALA A 43 1.06 3.85 -7.07
N ALA A 44 1.29 2.88 -6.17
CA ALA A 44 2.63 2.57 -5.66
C ALA A 44 3.60 2.16 -6.78
N MET A 45 3.14 1.37 -7.77
CA MET A 45 3.96 0.99 -8.92
C MET A 45 4.25 2.16 -9.86
N ARG A 46 3.34 3.15 -9.93
CA ARG A 46 3.57 4.37 -10.69
C ARG A 46 4.61 5.25 -10.00
N GLU A 47 4.53 5.44 -8.69
CA GLU A 47 5.51 6.21 -7.92
C GLU A 47 6.89 5.56 -7.94
N ALA A 48 6.97 4.24 -7.70
CA ALA A 48 8.23 3.50 -7.77
C ALA A 48 8.88 3.53 -9.16
N ALA A 49 8.07 3.68 -10.23
CA ALA A 49 8.59 3.85 -11.58
C ALA A 49 9.10 5.27 -11.85
N VAL A 50 8.61 6.28 -11.13
CA VAL A 50 9.11 7.66 -11.19
C VAL A 50 10.45 7.78 -10.47
N ASP A 51 10.59 7.14 -9.31
CA ASP A 51 11.86 7.13 -8.53
C ASP A 51 13.04 6.52 -9.31
N PHE A 52 12.77 5.64 -10.28
CA PHE A 52 13.81 5.04 -11.13
C PHE A 52 14.33 5.99 -12.23
N ILE A 53 13.57 7.02 -12.60
CA ILE A 53 13.92 7.93 -13.71
C ILE A 53 14.66 9.18 -13.18
N GLU A 54 14.43 9.58 -11.92
CA GLU A 54 15.12 10.74 -11.31
C GLU A 54 16.53 10.44 -10.77
N GLY A 55 17.02 9.20 -10.86
CA GLY A 55 18.41 8.85 -10.59
C GLY A 55 18.85 9.05 -9.13
N THR A 56 20.02 8.49 -8.81
CA THR A 56 20.70 8.59 -7.51
C THR A 56 20.05 7.81 -6.36
N LEU A 57 20.83 6.87 -5.83
CA LEU A 57 20.71 6.35 -4.47
C LEU A 57 20.69 7.53 -3.48
N VAL A 58 19.53 8.12 -3.24
CA VAL A 58 19.32 8.85 -2.00
C VAL A 58 18.84 7.79 -1.02
N GLU A 59 19.69 7.46 -0.05
CA GLU A 59 19.28 6.77 1.17
C GLU A 59 18.01 7.46 1.68
N SER A 60 16.85 6.90 1.36
CA SER A 60 15.60 7.28 1.98
C SER A 60 15.74 6.85 3.43
N LYS A 61 16.25 7.77 4.26
CA LYS A 61 15.98 7.76 5.68
C LYS A 61 14.47 7.82 5.80
N ALA A 62 13.86 6.64 5.84
CA ALA A 62 12.49 6.46 6.24
C ALA A 62 12.35 7.18 7.58
N THR A 63 11.85 8.42 7.56
CA THR A 63 11.43 9.11 8.76
C THR A 63 10.29 8.28 9.32
N PRO A 64 10.47 7.60 10.47
CA PRO A 64 9.38 6.86 11.05
C PRO A 64 8.25 7.85 11.36
N LEU A 65 7.03 7.50 10.95
CA LEU A 65 5.79 8.25 11.21
C LEU A 65 5.54 8.54 12.71
N LEU A 66 6.37 7.97 13.61
CA LEU A 66 6.45 8.27 15.04
C LEU A 66 6.99 9.68 15.37
N SER A 67 7.68 10.36 14.46
CA SER A 67 8.22 11.72 14.71
C SER A 67 7.16 12.83 14.66
N LEU A 68 6.01 12.59 14.01
CA LEU A 68 4.92 13.57 13.95
C LEU A 68 4.01 13.57 15.19
N VAL A 69 4.08 12.56 16.05
CA VAL A 69 3.16 12.42 17.21
C VAL A 69 3.67 13.16 18.45
N HIS A 70 4.95 13.55 18.52
CA HIS A 70 5.51 14.24 19.69
C HIS A 70 5.44 15.78 19.63
N SER A 71 4.94 16.38 18.55
CA SER A 71 4.91 17.85 18.43
C SER A 71 3.62 18.52 18.93
N HIS A 72 2.75 17.80 19.65
CA HIS A 72 1.47 18.35 20.14
C HIS A 72 1.19 18.20 21.63
N TYR A 73 2.18 17.86 22.46
CA TYR A 73 2.07 18.02 23.91
C TYR A 73 3.15 18.96 24.42
N LYS A 74 2.77 20.24 24.52
CA LYS A 74 3.42 21.23 25.38
C LYS A 74 2.49 21.52 26.54
#